data_AF-A0A7W1X7Z6-F1
#
_entry.id   AF-A0A7W1X7Z6-F1
#
_cell.length_a   1.000
_cell.length_b   1.000
_cell.length_c   1.000
_cell.angle_alpha   90.00
_cell.angle_beta   90.00
_cell.angle_gamma   90.00
#
_symmetry.space_group_name_H-M   'P 1'
#
loop_
_entity.id
_entity.type
_entity.pdbx_description
1 polymer ?
#
loop_
_entity_poly.entity_id
_entity_poly.type
_entity_poly.pdbx_seq_one_letter_code
_entity_poly.pdbx_strand_id
1 'polypeptide(L)'
;MRCVKRILLAAMALTVLPAGFLYSQKLKAEKSVNPCATDGLCSLKEAYQIARKKARAWDRHAELLVMSSVDDGEKQKAGSEGRRKNWNFIFADLSSEQTFAITMHDGLITKEIPSTEKTDQAFLIPTQLIQLDSTDVIVKVKRHFHVKPGQNRARGSRFPKIPILG
;
A
#
# COMPACT_ATOMS: atom_id res chain seq x y z
N MET A 1 43.42 15.32 50.82
CA MET A 1 43.22 15.07 49.37
C MET A 1 42.37 13.81 49.12
N ARG A 2 41.08 13.81 49.48
CA ARG A 2 40.18 12.63 49.31
C ARG A 2 38.82 12.97 48.67
N CYS A 3 38.66 14.16 48.07
CA CYS A 3 37.35 14.65 47.64
C CYS A 3 37.14 14.76 46.11
N VAL A 4 38.18 14.58 45.28
CA VAL A 4 38.07 14.80 43.82
C VAL A 4 37.88 13.50 43.03
N LYS A 5 38.18 12.33 43.61
CA LYS A 5 38.11 11.03 42.91
C LYS A 5 36.70 10.42 42.80
N ARG A 6 35.67 11.00 43.42
CA ARG A 6 34.28 10.47 43.35
C ARG A 6 33.39 11.14 42.30
N ILE A 7 33.79 12.28 41.76
CA ILE A 7 32.96 13.05 40.82
C ILE A 7 33.16 12.58 39.37
N LEU A 8 34.31 11.99 39.03
CA LEU A 8 34.60 11.51 37.67
C LEU A 8 33.94 10.18 37.30
N LEU A 9 33.40 9.42 38.26
CA LEU A 9 32.73 8.14 38.01
C LEU A 9 31.23 8.28 37.70
N ALA A 10 30.62 9.43 37.99
CA ALA A 10 29.19 9.65 37.72
C ALA A 10 28.90 10.17 36.29
N ALA A 11 29.90 10.75 35.61
CA ALA A 11 29.72 11.33 34.27
C ALA A 11 29.79 10.31 33.12
N MET A 12 30.27 9.08 33.37
CA MET A 12 30.34 8.02 32.34
C MET A 12 29.11 7.09 32.29
N ALA A 13 28.10 7.32 33.14
CA ALA A 13 26.89 6.50 33.14
C ALA A 13 25.77 7.07 32.23
N LEU A 14 25.98 8.21 31.57
CA LEU A 14 24.90 8.92 30.85
C LEU A 14 24.95 8.85 29.31
N THR A 15 25.95 8.20 28.70
CA THR A 15 26.07 8.18 27.22
C THR A 15 25.87 6.82 26.57
N VAL A 16 25.63 5.75 27.35
CA VAL A 16 25.24 4.46 26.78
C VAL A 16 23.72 4.34 26.88
N LEU A 17 23.01 5.06 26.02
CA LEU A 17 21.70 4.56 25.60
C LEU A 17 21.99 3.20 24.97
N PRO A 18 21.54 2.07 25.56
CA PRO A 18 21.86 0.77 25.01
C PRO A 18 21.29 0.75 23.60
N ALA A 19 22.12 0.43 22.61
CA ALA A 19 21.69 0.26 21.22
C ALA A 19 20.45 -0.66 21.12
N GLY A 20 20.27 -1.57 22.09
CA GLY A 20 19.08 -2.39 22.29
C GLY A 20 17.76 -1.62 22.51
N PHE A 21 17.76 -0.46 23.18
CA PHE A 21 16.55 0.36 23.37
C PHE A 21 16.10 1.01 22.05
N LEU A 22 17.05 1.62 21.31
CA LEU A 22 16.80 2.15 19.97
C LEU A 22 16.41 1.05 18.97
N TYR A 23 17.04 -0.13 19.07
CA TYR A 23 16.69 -1.30 18.27
C TYR A 23 15.27 -1.81 18.58
N SER A 24 14.88 -1.85 19.85
CA SER A 24 13.53 -2.24 20.27
C SER A 24 12.45 -1.24 19.84
N GLN A 25 12.77 0.07 19.83
CA GLN A 25 11.90 1.13 19.32
C GLN A 25 11.71 0.99 17.80
N LYS A 26 12.78 0.67 17.06
CA LYS A 26 12.74 0.42 15.61
C LYS A 26 11.87 -0.80 15.28
N LEU A 27 12.01 -1.90 16.03
CA LEU A 27 11.17 -3.10 15.87
C LEU A 27 9.70 -2.86 16.26
N LYS A 28 9.41 -2.02 17.26
CA LYS A 28 8.04 -1.62 17.61
C LYS A 28 7.40 -0.70 16.57
N ALA A 29 8.18 0.16 15.92
CA ALA A 29 7.70 0.99 14.81
C ALA A 29 7.51 0.21 13.50
N GLU A 30 8.29 -0.86 13.31
CA GLU A 30 8.21 -1.77 12.16
C GLU A 30 7.13 -2.84 12.29
N LYS A 31 6.59 -3.03 13.50
CA LYS A 31 5.21 -3.51 13.71
C LYS A 31 4.23 -2.42 13.27
N SER A 32 4.38 -1.96 12.02
CA SER A 32 3.47 -1.04 11.37
C SER A 32 2.09 -1.64 11.52
N VAL A 33 1.15 -0.87 12.06
CA VAL A 33 -0.27 -1.13 11.96
C VAL A 33 -0.51 -1.58 10.51
N ASN A 34 -0.76 -2.86 10.28
CA ASN A 34 -1.11 -3.35 8.96
C ASN A 34 -2.45 -2.68 8.68
N PRO A 35 -2.53 -1.71 7.73
CA PRO A 35 -3.76 -0.98 7.51
C PRO A 35 -4.84 -1.90 6.92
N CYS A 36 -4.48 -3.09 6.43
CA CYS A 36 -5.41 -4.08 5.93
C CYS A 36 -6.11 -4.84 7.07
N ALA A 37 -7.24 -5.48 6.74
CA ALA A 37 -7.97 -6.32 7.68
C ALA A 37 -7.12 -7.48 8.22
N THR A 38 -7.57 -8.06 9.33
CA THR A 38 -6.92 -9.18 10.04
C THR A 38 -6.73 -10.45 9.20
N ASP A 39 -7.32 -10.54 8.02
CA ASP A 39 -7.21 -11.65 7.07
C ASP A 39 -6.41 -11.32 5.79
N GLY A 40 -5.73 -10.16 5.77
CA GLY A 40 -4.94 -9.68 4.64
C GLY A 40 -5.76 -9.00 3.54
N LEU A 41 -7.07 -8.77 3.74
CA LEU A 41 -7.89 -8.00 2.81
C LEU A 41 -7.64 -6.50 2.97
N CYS A 42 -7.17 -5.86 1.91
CA CYS A 42 -6.98 -4.42 1.86
C CYS A 42 -8.05 -3.76 1.00
N SER A 43 -8.56 -2.60 1.41
CA SER A 43 -9.19 -1.67 0.49
C SER A 43 -8.15 -1.09 -0.49
N LEU A 44 -8.63 -0.44 -1.54
CA LEU A 44 -7.78 0.22 -2.52
C LEU A 44 -6.89 1.28 -1.84
N LYS A 45 -7.45 2.09 -0.94
CA LYS A 45 -6.68 3.11 -0.22
C LYS A 45 -5.64 2.49 0.70
N GLU A 46 -6.00 1.45 1.47
CA GLU A 46 -5.07 0.77 2.37
C GLU A 46 -3.86 0.21 1.60
N ALA A 47 -4.12 -0.52 0.51
CA ALA A 47 -3.08 -1.09 -0.33
C ALA A 47 -2.23 -0.01 -1.03
N TYR A 48 -2.88 1.03 -1.55
CA TYR A 48 -2.18 2.16 -2.16
C TYR A 48 -1.25 2.87 -1.17
N GLN A 49 -1.65 3.09 0.09
CA GLN A 49 -0.77 3.74 1.07
C GLN A 49 0.47 2.91 1.38
N ILE A 50 0.33 1.57 1.49
CA ILE A 50 1.47 0.67 1.67
C ILE A 50 2.41 0.77 0.48
N ALA A 51 1.88 0.60 -0.73
CA ALA A 51 2.67 0.60 -1.96
C ALA A 51 3.33 1.97 -2.21
N ARG A 52 2.60 3.07 -1.98
CA ARG A 52 3.11 4.44 -2.13
C ARG A 52 4.23 4.74 -1.16
N LYS A 53 4.13 4.30 0.10
CA LYS A 53 5.24 4.47 1.07
C LYS A 53 6.50 3.79 0.56
N LYS A 54 6.38 2.59 0.00
CA LYS A 54 7.51 1.86 -0.58
C LYS A 54 8.05 2.54 -1.84
N ALA A 55 7.17 2.94 -2.76
CA ALA A 55 7.56 3.65 -3.97
C ALA A 55 8.26 4.98 -3.66
N ARG A 56 7.80 5.72 -2.64
CA ARG A 56 8.43 6.97 -2.21
C ARG A 56 9.77 6.79 -1.50
N ALA A 57 10.04 5.59 -0.98
CA ALA A 57 11.35 5.23 -0.48
C ALA A 57 12.32 4.85 -1.61
N TRP A 58 11.79 4.36 -2.74
CA TRP A 58 12.55 4.13 -3.97
C TRP A 58 12.86 5.45 -4.69
N ASP A 59 11.85 6.29 -4.91
CA ASP A 59 12.03 7.65 -5.42
C ASP A 59 11.01 8.60 -4.76
N ARG A 60 11.48 9.72 -4.19
CA ARG A 60 10.64 10.67 -3.44
C ARG A 60 9.50 11.28 -4.27
N HIS A 61 9.65 11.32 -5.59
CA HIS A 61 8.71 11.88 -6.58
C HIS A 61 7.90 10.80 -7.30
N ALA A 62 8.00 9.54 -6.87
CA ALA A 62 7.21 8.46 -7.44
C ALA A 62 5.70 8.74 -7.35
N GLU A 63 5.05 8.75 -8.51
CA GLU A 63 3.60 8.93 -8.67
C GLU A 63 2.96 7.69 -9.29
N LEU A 64 1.68 7.48 -9.03
CA LEU A 64 0.98 6.27 -9.46
C LEU A 64 0.73 6.33 -10.98
N LEU A 65 1.08 5.26 -11.68
CA LEU A 65 0.79 5.07 -13.10
C LEU A 65 -0.38 4.10 -13.29
N VAL A 66 -0.29 2.92 -12.67
CA VAL A 66 -1.30 1.86 -12.80
C VAL A 66 -1.57 1.25 -11.44
N MET A 67 -2.83 0.92 -11.20
CA MET A 67 -3.23 0.10 -10.07
C MET A 67 -4.28 -0.91 -10.54
N SER A 68 -4.10 -2.17 -10.16
CA SER A 68 -5.03 -3.26 -10.47
C SER A 68 -5.09 -4.26 -9.33
N SER A 69 -6.14 -5.08 -9.34
CA SER A 69 -6.32 -6.19 -8.40
C SER A 69 -6.75 -7.45 -9.14
N VAL A 70 -6.34 -8.61 -8.65
CA VAL A 70 -6.74 -9.91 -9.20
C VAL A 70 -7.42 -10.77 -8.14
N ASP A 71 -8.45 -11.51 -8.53
CA ASP A 71 -9.12 -12.44 -7.62
C ASP A 71 -8.25 -13.68 -7.39
N ASP A 72 -8.17 -14.15 -6.14
CA ASP A 72 -7.46 -15.39 -5.79
C ASP A 72 -8.25 -16.66 -6.16
N GLY A 73 -9.49 -16.52 -6.63
CA GLY A 73 -10.34 -17.62 -7.08
C GLY A 73 -10.89 -18.52 -5.97
N GLU A 74 -10.35 -18.43 -4.74
CA GLU A 74 -10.57 -19.39 -3.65
C GLU A 74 -11.57 -18.95 -2.59
N LYS A 75 -11.83 -17.64 -2.40
CA LYS A 75 -12.74 -17.17 -1.33
C LYS A 75 -13.84 -16.23 -1.84
N GLN A 76 -15.10 -16.60 -1.56
CA GLN A 76 -16.32 -15.83 -1.92
C GLN A 76 -16.37 -14.39 -1.38
N LYS A 77 -15.57 -14.06 -0.35
CA LYS A 77 -15.58 -12.73 0.29
C LYS A 77 -14.64 -11.72 -0.36
N ALA A 78 -13.64 -12.17 -1.11
CA ALA A 78 -12.68 -11.27 -1.74
C ALA A 78 -13.43 -10.35 -2.73
N GLY A 79 -13.43 -9.07 -2.37
CA GLY A 79 -13.97 -7.89 -3.04
C GLY A 79 -15.45 -7.83 -3.39
N SER A 80 -16.29 -8.68 -2.82
CA SER A 80 -17.72 -8.39 -2.68
C SER A 80 -17.97 -7.17 -1.79
N GLU A 81 -17.02 -6.84 -0.92
CA GLU A 81 -17.00 -5.66 -0.05
C GLU A 81 -16.01 -4.58 -0.53
N GLY A 82 -15.44 -4.73 -1.73
CA GLY A 82 -14.44 -3.80 -2.25
C GLY A 82 -13.02 -4.02 -1.72
N ARG A 83 -12.78 -5.00 -0.85
CA ARG A 83 -11.43 -5.31 -0.33
C ARG A 83 -10.83 -6.51 -1.05
N ARG A 84 -9.53 -6.50 -1.37
CA ARG A 84 -8.82 -7.57 -2.10
C ARG A 84 -7.52 -7.95 -1.40
N LYS A 85 -7.10 -9.21 -1.61
CA LYS A 85 -5.81 -9.73 -1.14
C LYS A 85 -4.66 -9.40 -2.09
N ASN A 86 -4.94 -9.40 -3.40
CA ASN A 86 -3.92 -9.23 -4.42
C ASN A 86 -4.04 -7.86 -5.07
N TRP A 87 -2.98 -7.08 -5.00
CA TRP A 87 -2.88 -5.76 -5.62
C TRP A 87 -1.59 -5.65 -6.41
N ASN A 88 -1.65 -5.00 -7.56
CA ASN A 88 -0.48 -4.66 -8.37
C ASN A 88 -0.49 -3.16 -8.63
N PHE A 89 0.67 -2.54 -8.43
CA PHE A 89 0.89 -1.13 -8.65
C PHE A 89 2.08 -0.94 -9.58
N ILE A 90 2.01 0.07 -10.41
CA ILE A 90 3.16 0.61 -11.13
C ILE A 90 3.24 2.07 -10.75
N PHE A 91 4.38 2.47 -10.20
CA PHE A 91 4.74 3.86 -9.99
C PHE A 91 5.74 4.28 -11.05
N ALA A 92 5.76 5.56 -11.40
CA ALA A 92 6.79 6.12 -12.25
C ALA A 92 7.44 7.34 -11.60
N ASP A 93 8.71 7.53 -11.89
CA ASP A 93 9.44 8.74 -11.54
C ASP A 93 9.31 9.77 -12.68
N LEU A 94 8.81 10.95 -12.31
CA LEU A 94 8.70 12.11 -13.19
C LEU A 94 10.05 12.67 -13.67
N SER A 95 11.15 12.34 -13.01
CA SER A 95 12.46 12.89 -13.37
C SER A 95 13.27 11.97 -14.28
N SER A 96 13.22 10.66 -14.05
CA SER A 96 14.02 9.67 -14.79
C SER A 96 13.21 8.82 -15.76
N GLU A 97 11.88 8.99 -15.83
CA GLU A 97 10.95 8.19 -16.65
C GLU A 97 10.95 6.69 -16.30
N GLN A 98 11.63 6.28 -15.23
CA GLN A 98 11.70 4.89 -14.79
C GLN A 98 10.42 4.47 -14.08
N THR A 99 10.17 3.16 -14.05
CA THR A 99 9.00 2.60 -13.37
C THR A 99 9.38 1.64 -12.24
N PHE A 100 8.47 1.49 -11.29
CA PHE A 100 8.62 0.60 -10.16
C PHE A 100 7.33 -0.17 -9.93
N ALA A 101 7.36 -1.46 -10.25
CA ALA A 101 6.23 -2.35 -10.06
C ALA A 101 6.26 -2.97 -8.67
N ILE A 102 5.12 -2.94 -7.98
CA ILE A 102 4.92 -3.51 -6.65
C ILE A 102 3.74 -4.46 -6.71
N THR A 103 3.98 -5.71 -6.32
CA THR A 103 2.91 -6.71 -6.11
C THR A 103 2.72 -6.93 -4.62
N MET A 104 1.46 -6.98 -4.20
CA MET A 104 1.06 -7.29 -2.85
C MET A 104 0.15 -8.52 -2.81
N HIS A 105 0.38 -9.37 -1.81
CA HIS A 105 -0.50 -10.48 -1.42
C HIS A 105 -0.75 -10.41 0.08
N ASP A 106 -2.01 -10.59 0.49
CA ASP A 106 -2.43 -10.64 1.90
C ASP A 106 -1.96 -9.42 2.73
N GLY A 107 -1.96 -8.25 2.10
CA GLY A 107 -1.52 -6.99 2.70
C GLY A 107 -0.01 -6.83 2.85
N LEU A 108 0.78 -7.75 2.31
CA LEU A 108 2.24 -7.70 2.31
C LEU A 108 2.76 -7.48 0.90
N ILE A 109 3.84 -6.70 0.77
CA ILE A 109 4.58 -6.59 -0.49
C ILE A 109 5.35 -7.89 -0.69
N THR A 110 5.10 -8.56 -1.81
CA THR A 110 5.72 -9.85 -2.16
C THR A 110 6.68 -9.75 -3.33
N LYS A 111 6.54 -8.71 -4.16
CA LYS A 111 7.44 -8.47 -5.30
C LYS A 111 7.64 -6.99 -5.52
N GLU A 112 8.88 -6.66 -5.87
CA GLU A 112 9.33 -5.31 -6.20
C GLU A 112 10.22 -5.41 -7.45
N ILE A 113 9.90 -4.66 -8.50
CA ILE A 113 10.64 -4.70 -9.76
C ILE A 113 10.88 -3.27 -10.22
N PRO A 114 12.10 -2.72 -10.04
CA PRO A 114 12.49 -1.50 -10.74
C PRO A 114 12.70 -1.82 -12.22
N SER A 115 12.23 -0.94 -13.09
CA SER A 115 12.42 -1.03 -14.53
C SER A 115 13.00 0.26 -15.05
N THR A 116 13.97 0.13 -15.96
CA THR A 116 14.57 1.25 -16.67
C THR A 116 13.80 1.61 -17.94
N GLU A 117 12.66 0.96 -18.19
CA GLU A 117 11.79 1.33 -19.31
C GLU A 117 11.15 2.69 -19.05
N LYS A 118 11.31 3.56 -20.05
CA LYS A 118 10.77 4.92 -20.04
C LYS A 118 9.25 4.88 -20.11
N THR A 119 8.60 5.65 -19.25
CA THR A 119 7.15 5.87 -19.24
C THR A 119 6.83 7.32 -19.57
N ASP A 120 5.78 7.53 -20.36
CA ASP A 120 5.25 8.86 -20.64
C ASP A 120 4.46 9.38 -19.43
N GLN A 121 4.82 10.58 -18.98
CA GLN A 121 4.21 11.27 -17.86
C GLN A 121 2.73 11.59 -18.08
N ALA A 122 2.26 11.62 -19.33
CA ALA A 122 0.85 11.84 -19.68
C ALA A 122 -0.10 10.79 -19.07
N PHE A 123 0.41 9.61 -18.68
CA PHE A 123 -0.38 8.53 -18.10
C PHE A 123 -0.40 8.52 -16.57
N LEU A 124 0.31 9.46 -15.92
CA LEU A 124 0.32 9.53 -14.46
C LEU A 124 -1.07 9.86 -13.92
N ILE A 125 -1.46 9.13 -12.88
CA ILE A 125 -2.70 9.34 -12.15
C ILE A 125 -2.39 10.32 -11.02
N PRO A 126 -2.86 11.57 -11.08
CA PRO A 126 -2.68 12.51 -9.98
C PRO A 126 -3.29 11.93 -8.71
N THR A 127 -2.54 11.97 -7.61
CA THR A 127 -3.00 11.44 -6.32
C THR A 127 -4.37 12.04 -5.90
N GLN A 128 -4.66 13.28 -6.31
CA GLN A 128 -5.93 13.97 -6.07
C GLN A 128 -7.13 13.30 -6.75
N LEU A 129 -6.94 12.43 -7.75
CA LEU A 129 -8.02 11.67 -8.39
C LEU A 129 -8.38 10.40 -7.59
N ILE A 130 -7.52 9.94 -6.68
CA ILE A 130 -7.75 8.75 -5.84
C ILE A 130 -8.54 9.13 -4.58
N GLN A 131 -9.73 9.73 -4.77
CA GLN A 131 -10.56 10.19 -3.66
C GLN A 131 -11.50 9.12 -3.12
N LEU A 132 -11.90 8.17 -3.96
CA LEU A 132 -12.86 7.14 -3.62
C LEU A 132 -12.15 5.85 -3.21
N ASP A 133 -12.58 5.25 -2.10
CA ASP A 133 -12.12 3.91 -1.76
C ASP A 133 -12.99 2.85 -2.47
N SER A 134 -12.42 1.67 -2.70
CA SER A 134 -13.12 0.58 -3.38
C SER A 134 -14.33 0.07 -2.59
N THR A 135 -14.30 0.18 -1.26
CA THR A 135 -15.43 -0.11 -0.36
C THR A 135 -16.61 0.83 -0.63
N ASP A 136 -16.36 2.14 -0.69
CA ASP A 136 -17.36 3.18 -0.96
C ASP A 136 -18.00 3.01 -2.35
N VAL A 137 -17.16 2.72 -3.36
CA VAL A 137 -17.62 2.48 -4.72
C VAL A 137 -18.58 1.29 -4.75
N ILE A 138 -18.24 0.19 -4.09
CA ILE A 138 -19.11 -1.00 -4.06
C ILE A 138 -20.45 -0.71 -3.37
N VAL A 139 -20.47 0.07 -2.29
CA VAL A 139 -21.72 0.48 -1.62
C VAL A 139 -22.60 1.30 -2.56
N LYS A 140 -22.02 2.31 -3.23
CA LYS A 140 -22.75 3.14 -4.20
C LYS A 140 -23.29 2.30 -5.36
N VAL A 141 -22.47 1.43 -5.93
CA VAL A 141 -22.86 0.64 -7.11
C VAL A 141 -23.96 -0.36 -6.73
N LYS A 142 -23.87 -1.03 -5.57
CA LYS A 142 -24.95 -1.91 -5.08
C LYS A 142 -26.27 -1.17 -4.88
N ARG A 143 -26.21 0.04 -4.30
CA ARG A 143 -27.40 0.87 -4.04
C ARG A 143 -28.07 1.33 -5.33
N HIS A 144 -27.31 1.77 -6.32
CA HIS A 144 -27.85 2.39 -7.52
C HIS A 144 -28.16 1.40 -8.65
N PHE A 145 -27.34 0.36 -8.80
CA PHE A 145 -27.41 -0.53 -9.97
C PHE A 145 -27.87 -1.96 -9.62
N HIS A 146 -28.14 -2.26 -8.35
CA HIS A 146 -28.56 -3.59 -7.90
C HIS A 146 -27.66 -4.72 -8.41
N VAL A 147 -26.35 -4.43 -8.53
CA VAL A 147 -25.36 -5.36 -9.08
C VAL A 147 -25.32 -6.65 -8.28
N LYS A 148 -25.48 -7.77 -8.98
CA LYS A 148 -25.30 -9.10 -8.42
C LYS A 148 -23.81 -9.46 -8.41
N PRO A 149 -23.36 -10.31 -7.46
CA PRO A 149 -22.02 -10.87 -7.50
C PRO A 149 -21.77 -11.56 -8.85
N GLY A 150 -20.60 -11.34 -9.45
CA GLY A 150 -20.22 -12.05 -10.66
C GLY A 150 -20.11 -13.56 -10.42
N GLN A 151 -20.44 -14.36 -11.44
CA GLN A 151 -20.24 -15.81 -11.43
C GLN A 151 -18.86 -16.15 -12.04
N ASN A 152 -18.16 -17.17 -11.50
CA ASN A 152 -16.86 -17.73 -11.97
C ASN A 152 -15.62 -16.80 -11.87
N ARG A 153 -14.63 -16.88 -12.78
CA ARG A 153 -13.31 -16.20 -12.69
C ARG A 153 -13.35 -14.65 -12.63
N ALA A 154 -14.53 -14.03 -12.74
CA ALA A 154 -14.75 -12.60 -12.52
C ALA A 154 -15.77 -12.42 -11.38
N ARG A 155 -15.39 -12.86 -10.17
CA ARG A 155 -16.26 -13.00 -8.99
C ARG A 155 -16.30 -11.71 -8.15
N GLY A 156 -16.12 -10.54 -8.79
CA GLY A 156 -16.42 -9.21 -8.27
C GLY A 156 -17.81 -8.71 -8.71
N SER A 157 -18.29 -7.60 -8.15
CA SER A 157 -19.53 -6.95 -8.61
C SER A 157 -19.40 -6.60 -10.10
N ARG A 158 -20.21 -7.25 -10.95
CA ARG A 158 -20.17 -7.05 -12.41
C ARG A 158 -21.01 -5.83 -12.76
N PHE A 159 -20.40 -4.79 -13.32
CA PHE A 159 -21.17 -3.70 -13.94
C PHE A 159 -21.99 -4.27 -15.11
N PRO A 160 -23.31 -4.06 -15.17
CA PRO A 160 -24.05 -4.32 -16.40
C PRO A 160 -23.46 -3.43 -17.51
N LYS A 161 -23.36 -3.96 -18.73
CA LYS A 161 -22.94 -3.18 -19.91
C LYS A 161 -23.81 -1.93 -19.99
N ILE A 162 -23.21 -0.77 -19.84
CA ILE A 162 -23.87 0.51 -20.12
C ILE A 162 -23.96 0.60 -21.65
N PRO A 163 -25.16 0.64 -22.26
CA PRO A 163 -25.26 0.97 -23.67
C PRO A 163 -24.78 2.40 -23.84
N ILE A 164 -23.66 2.56 -24.53
CA ILE A 164 -23.24 3.85 -25.09
C ILE A 164 -24.31 4.19 -26.13
N LEU A 165 -25.19 5.13 -25.77
CA LEU A 165 -26.07 5.77 -26.73
C LEU A 165 -25.17 6.54 -27.70
N GLY A 166 -25.15 6.10 -28.95
CA GLY A 166 -24.60 6.85 -30.07
C GLY A 166 -25.56 7.95 -30.54
#